data_AF-A0A954IG70-F1
#
_entry.id   AF-A0A954IG70-F1
#
_cell.length_a   1.000
_cell.length_b   1.000
_cell.length_c   1.000
_cell.angle_alpha   90.00
_cell.angle_beta   90.00
_cell.angle_gamma   90.00
#
_symmetry.space_group_name_H-M   'P 1'
#
loop_
_entity.id
_entity.type
_entity.pdbx_description
1 polymer ?
#
loop_
_entity_poly.entity_id
_entity_poly.type
_entity_poly.pdbx_seq_one_letter_code
_entity_poly.pdbx_strand_id
1 'polypeptide(L)'
;MTHQHTASIQLHCSASGLRQFLGHTANLPRISDPELELEIVRAPVDVELGQEIEFRITAYGFKQRATNRYTCVTDLEIAEEQIDGPLRAWKHRQQITPHDDGTVTLTDE
;
A
#
# COMPACT_ATOMS: atom_id res chain seq x y z
N MET A 1 23.40 -0.69 1.88
CA MET A 1 22.93 0.63 1.40
C MET A 1 21.43 0.54 1.38
N THR A 2 20.73 1.35 2.17
CA THR A 2 19.25 1.34 2.21
C THR A 2 18.77 2.43 1.27
N HIS A 3 18.01 2.05 0.26
CA HIS A 3 17.37 3.00 -0.65
C HIS A 3 15.97 3.31 -0.09
N GLN A 4 15.66 4.58 0.03
CA GLN A 4 14.36 5.07 0.51
C GLN A 4 13.81 6.00 -0.55
N HIS A 5 12.55 5.78 -0.92
CA HIS A 5 11.81 6.63 -1.84
C HIS A 5 10.67 7.25 -1.05
N THR A 6 10.33 8.50 -1.33
CA THR A 6 9.20 9.15 -0.67
C THR A 6 8.46 9.97 -1.69
N ALA A 7 7.14 9.84 -1.70
CA ALA A 7 6.24 10.63 -2.53
C ALA A 7 5.08 11.14 -1.67
N SER A 8 4.60 12.35 -1.97
CA SER A 8 3.45 12.92 -1.27
C SER A 8 2.50 13.58 -2.24
N ILE A 9 1.20 13.51 -1.95
CA ILE A 9 0.14 14.15 -2.71
C ILE A 9 -0.93 14.72 -1.78
N GLN A 10 -1.48 15.88 -2.13
CA GLN A 10 -2.61 16.49 -1.43
C GLN A 10 -3.92 16.15 -2.17
N LEU A 11 -4.92 15.72 -1.41
CA LEU A 11 -6.20 15.23 -1.92
C LEU A 11 -7.37 15.96 -1.25
N HIS A 12 -8.39 16.28 -2.03
CA HIS A 12 -9.63 16.89 -1.55
C HIS A 12 -10.62 15.81 -1.08
N CYS A 13 -10.30 15.14 0.03
CA CYS A 13 -11.15 14.15 0.67
C CYS A 13 -10.90 14.11 2.18
N SER A 14 -11.79 13.47 2.94
CA SER A 14 -11.58 13.25 4.37
C SER A 14 -10.54 12.15 4.61
N ALA A 15 -9.83 12.23 5.73
CA ALA A 15 -8.89 11.19 6.14
C ALA A 15 -9.56 9.82 6.28
N SER A 16 -10.77 9.78 6.86
CA SER A 16 -11.56 8.56 6.99
C SER A 16 -11.96 7.96 5.64
N GLY A 17 -12.36 8.80 4.68
CA GLY A 17 -12.74 8.35 3.34
C GLY A 17 -11.54 7.81 2.56
N LEU A 18 -10.40 8.48 2.65
CA LEU A 18 -9.15 7.99 2.06
C LEU A 18 -8.71 6.68 2.72
N ARG A 19 -8.77 6.58 4.05
CA ARG A 19 -8.42 5.36 4.78
C ARG A 19 -9.33 4.20 4.42
N GLN A 20 -10.65 4.42 4.33
CA GLN A 20 -11.59 3.38 3.92
C GLN A 20 -11.27 2.88 2.50
N PHE A 21 -10.91 3.78 1.59
CA PHE A 21 -10.55 3.41 0.22
C PHE A 21 -9.24 2.62 0.16
N LEU A 22 -8.18 3.11 0.79
CA LEU A 22 -6.86 2.46 0.83
C LEU A 22 -6.87 1.15 1.63
N GLY A 23 -7.72 1.08 2.66
CA GLY A 23 -7.86 -0.09 3.52
C GLY A 23 -8.64 -1.23 2.88
N HIS A 24 -9.33 -1.02 1.76
CA HIS A 24 -10.03 -2.11 1.06
C HIS A 24 -9.11 -2.73 0.02
N THR A 25 -8.67 -3.98 0.24
CA THR A 25 -7.57 -4.58 -0.54
C THR A 25 -7.88 -4.66 -2.03
N ALA A 26 -9.16 -4.85 -2.40
CA ALA A 26 -9.61 -4.85 -3.79
C ALA A 26 -9.34 -3.55 -4.56
N ASN A 27 -9.05 -2.44 -3.87
CA ASN A 27 -8.67 -1.18 -4.50
C ASN A 27 -7.19 -1.10 -4.89
N LEU A 28 -6.31 -1.96 -4.35
CA LEU A 28 -4.87 -1.91 -4.60
C LEU A 28 -4.51 -1.93 -6.09
N PRO A 29 -5.09 -2.81 -6.95
CA PRO A 29 -4.81 -2.78 -8.39
C PRO A 29 -5.20 -1.47 -9.08
N ARG A 30 -6.18 -0.73 -8.54
CA ARG A 30 -6.71 0.51 -9.14
C ARG A 30 -5.79 1.71 -8.92
N ILE A 31 -4.95 1.66 -7.89
CA ILE A 31 -4.01 2.72 -7.53
C ILE A 31 -2.55 2.36 -7.82
N SER A 32 -2.32 1.11 -8.22
CA SER A 32 -1.00 0.66 -8.64
C SER A 32 -0.68 1.15 -10.05
N ASP A 33 0.61 1.20 -10.37
CA ASP A 33 1.07 1.43 -11.74
C ASP A 33 0.46 0.36 -12.67
N PRO A 34 -0.29 0.74 -13.72
CA PRO A 34 -0.90 -0.21 -14.64
C PRO A 34 0.12 -1.12 -15.35
N GLU A 35 1.37 -0.67 -15.53
CA GLU A 35 2.42 -1.49 -16.14
C GLU A 35 2.87 -2.66 -15.25
N LEU A 36 2.59 -2.59 -13.94
CA LEU A 36 2.86 -3.70 -13.02
C LEU A 36 1.84 -4.84 -13.13
N GLU A 37 0.71 -4.64 -13.83
CA GLU A 37 -0.36 -5.65 -13.97
C GLU A 37 -0.71 -6.35 -12.66
N LEU A 38 -0.82 -5.57 -11.57
CA LEU A 38 -0.98 -6.13 -10.23
C LEU A 38 -2.27 -6.95 -10.12
N GLU A 39 -2.13 -8.22 -9.75
CA GLU A 39 -3.21 -9.17 -9.57
C GLU A 39 -3.20 -9.69 -8.12
N ILE A 40 -4.28 -9.46 -7.39
CA ILE A 40 -4.44 -10.04 -6.04
C ILE A 40 -4.70 -11.54 -6.17
N VAL A 41 -3.88 -12.35 -5.50
CA VAL A 41 -4.03 -13.81 -5.43
C VAL A 41 -4.80 -14.21 -4.17
N ARG A 42 -4.46 -13.63 -3.03
CA ARG A 42 -5.14 -13.83 -1.74
C ARG A 42 -5.01 -12.56 -0.90
N ALA A 43 -6.09 -12.09 -0.31
CA ALA A 43 -6.06 -10.97 0.61
C ALA A 43 -7.22 -11.07 1.62
N PRO A 44 -7.11 -10.48 2.81
CA PRO A 44 -8.29 -10.13 3.59
C PRO A 44 -9.16 -9.13 2.81
N VAL A 45 -10.44 -9.00 3.17
CA VAL A 45 -11.33 -8.01 2.54
C VAL A 45 -10.80 -6.60 2.80
N ASP A 46 -10.41 -6.34 4.04
CA ASP A 46 -9.83 -5.08 4.48
C ASP A 46 -8.44 -5.32 5.07
N VAL A 47 -7.60 -4.28 5.04
CA VAL A 47 -6.26 -4.28 5.62
C VAL A 47 -6.35 -4.41 7.14
N GLU A 48 -5.70 -5.43 7.69
CA GLU A 48 -5.74 -5.74 9.11
C GLU A 48 -4.33 -6.07 9.63
N LEU A 49 -4.03 -5.62 10.84
CA LEU A 49 -2.71 -5.81 11.46
C LEU A 49 -2.36 -7.30 11.56
N GLY A 50 -1.17 -7.67 11.08
CA GLY A 50 -0.66 -9.03 11.08
C GLY A 50 -1.24 -9.93 9.99
N GLN A 51 -2.26 -9.50 9.24
CA GLN A 51 -2.74 -10.22 8.08
C GLN A 51 -1.78 -10.07 6.90
N GLU A 52 -1.93 -10.98 5.93
CA GLU A 52 -1.09 -11.07 4.75
C GLU A 52 -1.88 -10.78 3.48
N ILE A 53 -1.26 -10.07 2.56
CA ILE A 53 -1.71 -9.93 1.17
C ILE A 53 -0.71 -10.61 0.26
N GLU A 54 -1.24 -11.34 -0.71
CA GLU A 54 -0.48 -12.06 -1.71
C GLU A 54 -0.95 -11.63 -3.09
N PHE A 55 0.01 -11.26 -3.93
CA PHE A 55 -0.26 -10.72 -5.25
C PHE A 55 0.81 -11.16 -6.26
N ARG A 56 0.50 -10.94 -7.53
CA ARG A 56 1.46 -11.04 -8.63
C ARG A 56 1.66 -9.68 -9.26
N ILE A 57 2.89 -9.37 -9.61
CA ILE A 57 3.27 -8.19 -10.37
C ILE A 57 4.16 -8.59 -11.55
N THR A 58 4.03 -7.87 -12.64
CA THR A 58 4.96 -7.88 -13.77
C THR A 58 6.05 -6.86 -13.51
N ALA A 59 7.28 -7.32 -13.31
CA ALA A 59 8.44 -6.45 -13.12
C ALA A 59 9.64 -7.00 -13.90
N TYR A 60 10.37 -6.12 -14.59
CA TYR A 60 11.49 -6.49 -15.46
C TYR A 60 11.14 -7.56 -16.52
N GLY A 61 9.90 -7.56 -17.02
CA GLY A 61 9.42 -8.52 -18.03
C GLY A 61 9.04 -9.90 -17.49
N PHE A 62 9.06 -10.11 -16.16
CA PHE A 62 8.68 -11.38 -15.54
C PHE A 62 7.52 -11.19 -14.54
N LYS A 63 6.57 -12.13 -14.57
CA LYS A 63 5.50 -12.19 -13.57
C LYS A 63 6.02 -12.87 -12.31
N GLN A 64 6.01 -12.13 -11.20
CA GLN A 64 6.56 -12.54 -9.93
C GLN A 64 5.46 -12.52 -8.86
N ARG A 65 5.56 -13.44 -7.89
CA ARG A 65 4.65 -13.50 -6.74
C ARG A 65 5.34 -12.85 -5.55
N ALA A 66 4.56 -12.15 -4.74
CA ALA A 66 5.02 -11.57 -3.49
C ALA A 66 3.92 -11.71 -2.44
N THR A 67 4.35 -11.87 -1.19
CA THR A 67 3.49 -11.86 -0.01
C THR A 67 4.02 -10.81 0.95
N ASN A 68 3.14 -9.86 1.28
CA ASN A 68 3.41 -8.81 2.24
C ASN A 68 2.58 -9.03 3.50
N ARG A 69 3.12 -8.63 4.64
CA ARG A 69 2.41 -8.65 5.93
C ARG A 69 2.24 -7.24 6.45
N TYR A 70 1.04 -6.90 6.88
CA TYR A 70 0.74 -5.62 7.50
C TYR A 70 1.33 -5.54 8.91
N THR A 71 2.21 -4.57 9.14
CA THR A 71 2.96 -4.37 10.39
C THR A 71 2.47 -3.18 11.21
N CYS A 72 1.73 -2.25 10.60
CA CYS A 72 1.05 -1.14 11.25
C CYS A 72 -0.28 -0.90 10.53
N VAL A 73 -1.39 -0.78 11.28
CA VAL A 73 -2.70 -0.41 10.73
C VAL A 73 -3.41 0.48 11.74
N THR A 74 -3.62 1.73 11.37
CA THR A 74 -4.35 2.75 12.13
C THR A 74 -5.18 3.61 11.17
N ASP A 75 -5.96 4.54 11.71
CA ASP A 75 -6.73 5.48 10.86
C ASP A 75 -5.81 6.33 9.96
N LEU A 76 -4.59 6.62 10.41
CA LEU A 76 -3.67 7.53 9.73
C LEU A 76 -2.45 6.83 9.13
N GLU A 77 -2.25 5.54 9.37
CA GLU A 77 -1.07 4.82 8.90
C GLU A 77 -1.39 3.38 8.49
N ILE A 78 -0.86 2.95 7.34
CA ILE A 78 -0.71 1.52 7.00
C ILE A 78 0.76 1.30 6.69
N ALA A 79 1.36 0.24 7.25
CA ALA A 79 2.69 -0.19 6.87
C ALA A 79 2.72 -1.71 6.64
N GLU A 80 3.57 -2.14 5.72
CA GLU A 80 3.77 -3.54 5.39
C GLU A 80 5.23 -3.85 5.04
N GLU A 81 5.59 -5.12 5.17
CA GLU A 81 6.88 -5.65 4.78
C GLU A 81 6.72 -6.90 3.92
N GLN A 82 7.61 -7.10 2.97
CA GLN A 82 7.61 -8.32 2.16
C GLN A 82 8.21 -9.47 2.97
N ILE A 83 7.41 -10.53 3.15
CA ILE A 83 7.81 -11.75 3.86
C ILE A 83 8.18 -12.89 2.91
N ASP A 84 7.67 -12.85 1.67
CA ASP A 84 8.05 -13.74 0.57
C ASP A 84 8.05 -12.99 -0.75
N GLY A 85 9.03 -13.26 -1.63
CA GLY A 85 9.18 -12.58 -2.90
C GLY A 85 10.60 -12.07 -3.21
N PRO A 86 10.76 -11.33 -4.31
CA PRO A 86 12.07 -10.95 -4.85
C PRO A 86 12.77 -9.82 -4.08
N LEU A 87 12.04 -9.02 -3.30
CA LEU A 87 12.52 -7.83 -2.60
C LEU A 87 12.54 -8.06 -1.09
N ARG A 88 13.49 -8.87 -0.61
CA ARG A 88 13.62 -9.30 0.80
C ARG A 88 13.73 -8.18 1.85
N ALA A 89 14.06 -6.96 1.45
CA ALA A 89 14.20 -5.80 2.34
C ALA A 89 13.09 -4.76 2.12
N TRP A 90 12.09 -5.08 1.29
CA TRP A 90 11.03 -4.16 0.94
C TRP A 90 10.12 -3.91 2.13
N LYS A 91 9.89 -2.62 2.37
CA LYS A 91 8.97 -2.07 3.34
C LYS A 91 8.23 -0.95 2.65
N HIS A 92 6.97 -0.79 3.00
CA HIS A 92 6.14 0.29 2.49
C HIS A 92 5.31 0.86 3.62
N ARG A 93 5.18 2.18 3.65
CA ARG A 93 4.36 2.91 4.61
C ARG A 93 3.56 3.98 3.90
N GLN A 94 2.27 4.00 4.20
CA GLN A 94 1.33 5.05 3.82
C GLN A 94 0.92 5.84 5.05
N GLN A 95 1.11 7.15 5.03
CA GLN A 95 0.72 8.05 6.10
C GLN A 95 -0.27 9.11 5.59
N ILE A 96 -1.37 9.30 6.31
CA ILE A 96 -2.38 10.33 6.06
C ILE A 96 -2.22 11.44 7.10
N THR A 97 -2.06 12.67 6.62
CA THR A 97 -2.02 13.89 7.44
C THR A 97 -3.22 14.77 7.09
N PRO A 98 -4.25 14.88 7.94
CA PRO A 98 -5.37 15.79 7.70
C PRO A 98 -5.00 17.26 7.92
N HIS A 99 -5.65 18.14 7.18
CA HIS A 99 -5.50 19.60 7.27
C HIS A 99 -6.83 20.28 7.64
N ASP A 100 -6.73 21.48 8.22
CA ASP A 100 -7.91 22.27 8.66
C ASP A 100 -8.77 22.76 7.48
N ASP A 101 -8.23 22.79 6.27
CA ASP A 101 -8.92 23.20 5.03
C ASP A 101 -9.77 22.08 4.39
N GLY A 102 -9.86 20.92 5.06
CA GLY A 102 -10.62 19.76 4.59
C GLY A 102 -9.89 18.93 3.54
N THR A 103 -8.60 19.18 3.31
CA THR A 103 -7.74 18.31 2.50
C THR A 103 -6.93 17.35 3.37
N VAL A 104 -6.31 16.36 2.73
CA VAL A 104 -5.36 15.43 3.35
C VAL A 104 -4.10 15.35 2.51
N THR A 105 -2.94 15.17 3.16
CA THR A 105 -1.71 14.73 2.49
C THR A 105 -1.55 13.24 2.70
N LEU A 106 -1.44 12.48 1.61
CA LEU A 106 -0.96 11.10 1.62
C LEU A 106 0.53 11.11 1.33
N THR A 107 1.32 10.45 2.17
CA THR A 107 2.75 10.22 1.96
C THR A 107 3.01 8.72 1.87
N ASP A 108 3.64 8.28 0.80
CA ASP A 108 4.11 6.92 0.57
C ASP A 108 5.64 6.88 0.73
N GLU A 109 6.13 5.91 1.50
CA GLU A 109 7.56 5.62 1.73
C GLU A 109 7.88 4.14 1.53
#